data_AF-C9N1Y0-F1
#
_entry.id   AF-C9N1Y0-F1
#
_cell.length_a   1.000
_cell.length_b   1.000
_cell.length_c   1.000
_cell.angle_alpha   90.00
_cell.angle_beta   90.00
_cell.angle_gamma   90.00
#
_symmetry.space_group_name_H-M   'P 1'
#
loop_
_entity.id
_entity.type
_entity.pdbx_description
1 polymer ?
#
loop_
_entity_poly.entity_id
_entity_poly.type
_entity_poly.pdbx_seq_one_letter_code
_entity_poly.pdbx_strand_id
1 'polypeptide(L)'
;MLAFPKDLKNIINTFIDFSEIYGNAHDKIIIDSKNDYVLQKMINNIIKKTWEKSEFFKEKEPYLRNIILSFVFSSILGSYKQWINDGRKIPLQNFIETIESLVYNGIKNF
;
A
#
# COMPACT_ATOMS: atom_id res chain seq x y z
N MET A 1 16.87 1.90 10.07
CA MET A 1 16.85 1.92 8.59
C MET A 1 15.67 1.07 8.15
N LEU A 2 14.87 1.55 7.19
CA LEU A 2 13.85 0.71 6.56
C LEU A 2 14.54 -0.21 5.55
N ALA A 3 14.42 -1.52 5.70
CA ALA A 3 14.86 -2.57 4.79
C ALA A 3 13.64 -3.22 4.12
N PHE A 4 13.42 -2.94 2.84
CA PHE A 4 12.48 -3.73 2.04
C PHE A 4 13.10 -5.10 1.73
N PRO A 5 12.33 -6.21 1.74
CA PRO A 5 10.88 -6.32 1.97
C PRO A 5 10.45 -6.43 3.46
N LYS A 6 11.39 -6.45 4.42
CA LYS A 6 11.08 -6.60 5.85
C LYS A 6 10.14 -5.52 6.40
N ASP A 7 10.16 -4.33 5.81
CA ASP A 7 9.27 -3.22 6.19
C ASP A 7 7.95 -3.14 5.42
N LEU A 8 7.63 -4.12 4.57
CA LEU A 8 6.37 -4.15 3.81
C LEU A 8 5.15 -3.97 4.72
N LYS A 9 5.15 -4.63 5.89
CA LYS A 9 4.11 -4.46 6.91
C LYS A 9 4.00 -3.01 7.40
N ASN A 10 5.12 -2.36 7.70
CA ASN A 10 5.14 -0.94 8.10
C ASN A 10 4.58 -0.03 7.01
N ILE A 11 4.73 -0.38 5.74
CA ILE A 11 4.21 0.39 4.61
C ILE A 11 2.69 0.22 4.49
N ILE A 12 2.21 -1.03 4.57
CA ILE A 12 0.78 -1.35 4.59
C ILE A 12 0.12 -0.65 5.80
N ASN A 13 0.76 -0.71 6.97
CA ASN A 13 0.33 -0.02 8.17
C ASN A 13 0.32 1.50 7.96
N THR A 14 1.38 2.11 7.42
CA THR A 14 1.39 3.55 7.16
C THR A 14 0.23 3.96 6.25
N PHE A 15 -0.01 3.20 5.18
CA PHE A 15 -1.15 3.46 4.28
C PHE A 15 -2.49 3.36 5.02
N ILE A 16 -2.63 2.41 5.93
CA ILE A 16 -3.84 2.19 6.73
C ILE A 16 -3.98 3.17 7.89
N ASP A 17 -2.89 3.64 8.51
CA ASP A 17 -2.93 4.67 9.55
C ASP A 17 -3.52 5.97 8.99
N PHE A 18 -3.21 6.29 7.72
CA PHE A 18 -3.91 7.35 7.00
C PHE A 18 -5.42 7.05 6.86
N SER A 19 -5.83 5.80 6.72
CA SER A 19 -7.26 5.45 6.73
C SER A 19 -7.95 5.70 8.07
N GLU A 20 -7.29 5.39 9.18
CA GLU A 20 -7.85 5.60 10.51
C GLU A 20 -7.92 7.07 10.89
N ILE A 21 -6.91 7.87 10.52
CA ILE A 21 -6.86 9.31 10.82
C ILE A 21 -7.95 10.08 10.07
N TYR A 22 -8.22 9.71 8.81
CA TYR A 22 -9.09 10.49 7.92
C TYR A 22 -10.46 9.83 7.68
N GLY A 23 -10.68 8.60 8.16
CA GLY A 23 -11.96 7.89 8.18
C GLY A 23 -12.68 7.90 6.83
N ASN A 24 -13.97 8.28 6.84
CA ASN A 24 -14.80 8.34 5.62
C ASN A 24 -14.23 9.23 4.50
N ALA A 25 -13.39 10.22 4.81
CA ALA A 25 -12.76 11.05 3.78
C ALA A 25 -11.67 10.28 3.02
N HIS A 26 -10.92 9.42 3.71
CA HIS A 26 -9.93 8.54 3.11
C HIS A 26 -10.57 7.55 2.15
N ASP A 27 -11.67 6.92 2.57
CA ASP A 27 -12.40 5.96 1.73
C ASP A 27 -12.92 6.62 0.47
N LYS A 28 -13.47 7.84 0.56
CA LYS A 28 -13.95 8.60 -0.60
C LYS A 28 -12.81 8.93 -1.57
N ILE A 29 -11.62 9.25 -1.07
CA ILE A 29 -10.44 9.51 -1.91
C ILE A 29 -10.02 8.25 -2.69
N ILE A 30 -10.14 7.06 -2.09
CA ILE A 30 -9.72 5.80 -2.72
C ILE A 30 -10.81 5.21 -3.63
N ILE A 31 -12.07 5.34 -3.27
CA ILE A 31 -13.18 4.71 -4.00
C ILE A 31 -13.56 5.51 -5.25
N ASP A 32 -13.60 6.84 -5.15
CA ASP A 32 -14.03 7.71 -6.24
C ASP A 32 -12.84 8.09 -7.14
N SER A 33 -12.89 7.67 -8.40
CA SER A 33 -11.85 7.97 -9.39
C SER A 33 -11.70 9.46 -9.69
N LYS A 34 -12.68 10.30 -9.35
CA LYS A 34 -12.53 11.77 -9.40
C LYS A 34 -11.40 12.28 -8.50
N ASN A 35 -11.00 11.50 -7.50
CA ASN A 35 -9.95 11.83 -6.56
C ASN A 35 -8.58 11.24 -6.95
N ASP A 36 -8.43 10.65 -8.14
CA ASP A 36 -7.19 9.98 -8.57
C ASP A 36 -5.95 10.88 -8.41
N TYR A 37 -6.06 12.17 -8.72
CA TYR A 37 -4.95 13.12 -8.52
C TYR A 37 -4.53 13.26 -7.04
N VAL A 38 -5.50 13.31 -6.13
CA VAL A 38 -5.27 13.40 -4.68
C VAL A 38 -4.69 12.08 -4.17
N LEU A 39 -5.22 10.95 -4.64
CA LEU A 39 -4.73 9.62 -4.32
C LEU A 39 -3.27 9.45 -4.75
N GLN A 40 -2.91 9.87 -5.97
CA GLN A 40 -1.53 9.82 -6.47
C GLN A 40 -0.58 10.69 -5.63
N LYS A 41 -1.02 11.88 -5.20
CA LYS A 41 -0.22 12.70 -4.26
C LYS A 41 0.02 12.00 -2.93
N MET A 42 -0.99 11.33 -2.40
CA MET A 42 -0.87 10.58 -1.15
C MET A 42 0.14 9.43 -1.29
N ILE A 43 0.05 8.65 -2.37
CA ILE A 43 1.00 7.56 -2.69
C ILE A 43 2.43 8.10 -2.79
N ASN A 44 2.64 9.17 -3.55
CA ASN A 44 3.97 9.80 -3.70
C ASN A 44 4.54 10.27 -2.35
N ASN A 45 3.70 10.77 -1.45
CA ASN A 45 4.14 11.17 -0.12
C ASN A 45 4.55 9.96 0.74
N ILE A 46 3.82 8.84 0.64
CA ILE A 46 4.19 7.59 1.31
C ILE A 46 5.54 7.10 0.77
N ILE A 47 5.70 7.00 -0.56
CA ILE A 47 6.96 6.60 -1.22
C ILE A 47 8.14 7.42 -0.72
N LYS A 48 7.99 8.76 -0.70
CA LYS A 48 9.03 9.68 -0.25
C LYS A 48 9.39 9.48 1.23
N LYS A 49 8.40 9.17 2.08
CA LYS A 49 8.61 8.98 3.52
C LYS A 49 9.19 7.60 3.86
N THR A 50 8.85 6.56 3.10
CA THR A 50 9.19 5.17 3.44
C THR A 50 10.27 4.57 2.52
N TRP A 51 10.12 4.69 1.19
CA TRP A 51 10.87 3.91 0.21
C TRP A 51 12.13 4.58 -0.32
N GLU A 52 12.10 5.89 -0.57
CA GLU A 52 13.29 6.62 -1.07
C GLU A 52 14.51 6.51 -0.13
N LYS A 53 14.27 6.18 1.14
CA LYS A 53 15.32 6.06 2.16
C LYS A 53 15.82 4.63 2.35
N SER A 54 15.20 3.62 1.74
CA SER A 54 15.58 2.21 1.92
C SER A 54 16.83 1.88 1.09
N GLU A 55 17.76 1.09 1.64
CA GLU A 55 18.95 0.64 0.91
C GLU A 55 18.58 -0.25 -0.28
N PHE A 56 17.55 -1.09 -0.12
CA PHE A 56 17.02 -1.94 -1.18
C PHE A 56 16.70 -1.16 -2.48
N PHE A 57 16.16 0.05 -2.38
CA PHE A 57 15.84 0.87 -3.54
C PHE A 57 16.99 1.71 -4.08
N LYS A 58 18.08 1.87 -3.30
CA LYS A 58 19.31 2.51 -3.79
C LYS A 58 20.12 1.60 -4.70
N GLU A 59 20.05 0.29 -4.47
CA GLU A 59 20.80 -0.72 -5.23
C GLU A 59 20.09 -1.21 -6.50
N LYS A 60 18.86 -0.72 -6.78
CA LYS A 60 18.07 -1.11 -7.95
C LYS A 60 18.06 -0.01 -9.00
N GLU A 61 18.12 -0.43 -10.26
CA GLU A 61 17.90 0.46 -11.40
C GLU A 61 16.55 1.20 -11.27
N PRO A 62 16.49 2.50 -11.62
CA PRO A 62 15.28 3.30 -11.43
C PRO A 62 14.02 2.70 -12.07
N TYR A 63 14.14 2.07 -13.25
CA TYR A 63 13.00 1.47 -13.94
C TYR A 63 12.46 0.22 -13.22
N LEU A 64 13.34 -0.65 -12.70
CA LEU A 64 12.94 -1.82 -11.91
C LEU A 64 12.29 -1.40 -10.61
N ARG A 65 12.85 -0.39 -9.94
CA ARG A 65 12.24 0.22 -8.76
C ARG A 65 10.81 0.65 -9.07
N ASN A 66 10.60 1.43 -10.13
CA ASN A 66 9.27 1.94 -10.50
C ASN A 66 8.26 0.82 -10.74
N ILE A 67 8.66 -0.28 -11.38
CA ILE A 67 7.80 -1.45 -11.59
C ILE A 67 7.40 -2.09 -10.25
N ILE A 68 8.37 -2.31 -9.36
CA ILE A 68 8.11 -2.87 -8.02
C ILE A 68 7.17 -1.97 -7.23
N LEU A 69 7.41 -0.65 -7.27
CA LEU A 69 6.58 0.32 -6.58
C LEU A 69 5.12 0.27 -7.08
N SER A 70 4.97 0.29 -8.40
CA SER A 70 3.67 0.27 -9.06
C SER A 70 2.89 -1.00 -8.71
N PHE A 71 3.55 -2.16 -8.70
CA PHE A 71 2.92 -3.43 -8.33
C PHE A 71 2.39 -3.38 -6.89
N VAL A 72 3.26 -3.07 -5.92
CA VAL A 72 2.91 -3.10 -4.50
C VAL A 72 1.76 -2.14 -4.19
N PHE A 73 1.81 -0.89 -4.68
CA PHE A 73 0.72 0.06 -4.43
C PHE A 73 -0.58 -0.32 -5.12
N SER A 74 -0.52 -0.82 -6.35
CA SER A 74 -1.73 -1.25 -7.06
C SER A 74 -2.41 -2.43 -6.34
N SER A 75 -1.62 -3.37 -5.80
CA SER A 75 -2.12 -4.47 -4.98
C SER A 75 -2.77 -3.96 -3.69
N ILE A 76 -2.08 -3.10 -2.93
CA ILE A 76 -2.63 -2.56 -1.67
C ILE A 76 -3.94 -1.81 -1.92
N LEU A 77 -3.97 -0.91 -2.91
CA LEU A 77 -5.14 -0.09 -3.24
C LEU A 77 -6.31 -0.92 -3.73
N GLY A 78 -6.06 -1.84 -4.67
CA GLY A 78 -7.08 -2.72 -5.22
C GLY A 78 -7.73 -3.56 -4.13
N SER A 79 -6.91 -4.17 -3.27
CA SER A 79 -7.41 -4.96 -2.15
C SER A 79 -8.14 -4.12 -1.10
N TYR A 80 -7.65 -2.93 -0.76
CA TYR A 80 -8.32 -2.03 0.20
C TYR A 80 -9.69 -1.57 -0.31
N LYS A 81 -9.76 -1.19 -1.60
CA LYS A 81 -11.03 -0.84 -2.25
C LYS A 81 -12.01 -2.01 -2.21
N GLN A 82 -11.54 -3.22 -2.49
CA GLN A 82 -12.36 -4.43 -2.41
C GLN A 82 -12.86 -4.68 -0.97
N TRP A 83 -12.00 -4.57 0.03
CA TRP A 83 -12.37 -4.74 1.44
C TRP A 83 -13.47 -3.78 1.89
N ILE A 84 -13.43 -2.52 1.44
CA ILE A 84 -14.51 -1.56 1.71
C ILE A 84 -15.78 -1.93 0.96
N ASN A 85 -15.69 -2.25 -0.33
CA ASN A 85 -16.84 -2.63 -1.15
C ASN A 85 -17.56 -3.87 -0.59
N ASP A 86 -16.81 -4.78 0.03
CA ASP A 86 -17.36 -5.95 0.71
C ASP A 86 -17.99 -5.64 2.07
N GLY A 87 -17.93 -4.38 2.52
CA GLY A 87 -18.48 -3.95 3.81
C GLY A 87 -17.57 -4.27 5.01
N ARG A 88 -16.25 -4.38 4.79
CA ARG A 88 -15.24 -4.66 5.84
C ARG A 88 -15.54 -5.93 6.63
N LYS A 89 -15.92 -7.01 5.93
CA LYS A 89 -16.33 -8.29 6.53
C LYS A 89 -15.28 -8.97 7.41
N ILE A 90 -14.01 -8.70 7.17
CA ILE A 90 -12.90 -9.17 8.02
C ILE A 90 -12.30 -7.98 8.80
N PRO A 91 -11.77 -8.20 10.01
CA PRO A 91 -11.06 -7.17 10.77
C PRO A 91 -9.88 -6.59 9.98
N LEU A 92 -9.57 -5.32 10.24
CA LEU A 92 -8.46 -4.60 9.58
C LEU A 92 -7.12 -5.35 9.70
N GLN A 93 -6.85 -5.90 10.89
CA GLN A 93 -5.62 -6.67 11.13
C GLN A 93 -5.51 -7.91 10.22
N ASN A 94 -6.61 -8.67 10.07
CA ASN A 94 -6.65 -9.84 9.19
C ASN A 94 -6.49 -9.43 7.71
N PHE A 95 -7.05 -8.27 7.34
CA PHE A 95 -6.86 -7.70 6.01
C PHE A 95 -5.40 -7.33 5.74
N ILE A 96 -4.72 -6.68 6.71
CA ILE A 96 -3.29 -6.36 6.64
C ILE A 96 -2.46 -7.61 6.41
N GLU A 97 -2.67 -8.64 7.22
CA GLU A 97 -1.93 -9.90 7.15
C GLU A 97 -2.17 -10.63 5.83
N THR A 98 -3.40 -10.57 5.31
CA THR A 98 -3.75 -11.12 4.00
C THR A 98 -2.95 -10.45 2.88
N ILE A 99 -2.91 -9.11 2.84
CA ILE A 99 -2.15 -8.38 1.82
C ILE A 99 -0.65 -8.58 1.99
N GLU A 100 -0.16 -8.53 3.21
CA GLU A 100 1.25 -8.77 3.52
C GLU A 100 1.70 -10.12 2.95
N SER A 101 0.92 -11.19 3.22
CA SER A 101 1.19 -12.51 2.67
C SER A 101 1.11 -12.54 1.14
N LEU A 102 0.09 -11.95 0.52
CA LEU A 102 -0.04 -11.92 -0.93
C LEU A 102 1.10 -11.17 -1.63
N VAL A 103 1.50 -10.01 -1.10
CA VAL A 103 2.56 -9.19 -1.69
C VAL A 103 3.94 -9.79 -1.43
N TYR A 104 4.16 -10.42 -0.28
CA TYR A 104 5.45 -11.01 0.08
C TYR A 104 5.65 -12.41 -0.51
N ASN A 105 4.65 -13.30 -0.39
CA ASN A 105 4.75 -14.71 -0.77
C ASN A 105 4.22 -14.97 -2.19
N GLY A 106 3.37 -14.09 -2.72
CA GLY A 106 2.66 -14.28 -3.98
C GLY A 106 1.52 -15.30 -3.89
N ILE A 107 0.65 -15.32 -4.90
CA ILE A 107 -0.54 -16.20 -4.97
C ILE A 107 -0.18 -17.69 -4.87
N LYS A 108 0.99 -18.09 -5.38
CA LYS A 108 1.44 -19.50 -5.34
C LYS A 108 1.54 -20.04 -3.90
N ASN A 109 1.82 -19.18 -2.94
CA ASN A 109 2.13 -19.54 -1.57
C ASN A 109 1.12 -18.91 -0.57
N PHE A 110 -0.04 -18.49 -1.05
CA PHE A 110 -1.13 -17.95 -0.21
C PHE A 110 -2.09 -19.05 0.22
#